data_AF-W7WH10-F1
#
_entry.id   AF-W7WH10-F1
#
_cell.length_a   1.000
_cell.length_b   1.000
_cell.length_c   1.000
_cell.angle_alpha   90.00
_cell.angle_beta   90.00
_cell.angle_gamma   90.00
#
_symmetry.space_group_name_H-M   'P 1'
#
loop_
_entity.id
_entity.type
_entity.pdbx_description
1 polymer ?
#
loop_
_entity_poly.entity_id
_entity_poly.type
_entity_poly.pdbx_seq_one_letter_code
_entity_poly.pdbx_strand_id
1 'polypeptide(L)'
;MAYLWKKLGTDLLGANAWKTYAYFFGAPAIRDETAMGGEGALRSQKLLNDTSADLRRAARQDRWWVVAAQLALPAASFGLGGWQGLAQYAVLWALPLLTVLQPILRLRAICEHGAVTDLGSPLTAARSNLTGPAKSGRAADTLLNLLGRALLFPHHVNHHLEHHLYPAVPHYHLPRLHRLLAAKGVLDGAEVRDLSDTFRRLFAPRPAHRAAPPTLPGASTP
;
A
#
# COMPACT_ATOMS: atom_id res chain seq x y z
N MET A 1 -9.78 -8.82 13.99
CA MET A 1 -9.07 -10.10 13.79
C MET A 1 -9.60 -10.94 12.63
N ALA A 2 -10.75 -11.63 12.76
CA ALA A 2 -11.24 -12.61 11.77
C ALA A 2 -11.37 -12.06 10.33
N TYR A 3 -11.74 -10.78 10.18
CA TYR A 3 -11.90 -10.14 8.88
C TYR A 3 -10.61 -10.03 8.06
N LEU A 4 -9.51 -9.58 8.67
CA LEU A 4 -8.24 -9.42 7.97
C LEU A 4 -7.65 -10.78 7.59
N TRP A 5 -7.72 -11.75 8.51
CA TRP A 5 -7.31 -13.13 8.22
C TRP A 5 -8.08 -13.76 7.07
N LYS A 6 -9.41 -13.56 7.01
CA LYS A 6 -10.22 -14.02 5.87
C LYS A 6 -9.76 -13.41 4.55
N LYS A 7 -9.42 -12.11 4.54
CA LYS A 7 -8.91 -11.45 3.33
C LYS A 7 -7.56 -12.01 2.90
N LEU A 8 -6.62 -12.12 3.83
CA LEU A 8 -5.29 -12.65 3.54
C LEU A 8 -5.35 -14.10 3.03
N GLY A 9 -6.21 -14.93 3.62
CA GLY A 9 -6.46 -16.29 3.12
C GLY A 9 -7.05 -16.30 1.71
N THR A 10 -7.99 -15.40 1.41
CA THR A 10 -8.56 -15.25 0.07
C THR A 10 -7.50 -14.82 -0.95
N ASP A 11 -6.56 -13.97 -0.55
CA ASP A 11 -5.47 -13.52 -1.41
C ASP A 11 -4.45 -14.63 -1.67
N LEU A 12 -4.12 -15.44 -0.66
CA LEU A 12 -3.24 -16.60 -0.80
C LEU A 12 -3.79 -17.62 -1.82
N LEU A 13 -5.11 -17.71 -1.96
CA LEU A 13 -5.76 -18.56 -2.97
C LEU A 13 -5.83 -17.89 -4.35
N GLY A 14 -5.35 -16.65 -4.49
CA GLY A 14 -5.37 -15.87 -5.73
C GLY A 14 -6.74 -15.38 -6.19
N ALA A 15 -7.80 -15.61 -5.39
CA ALA A 15 -9.17 -15.26 -5.75
C ALA A 15 -9.40 -13.74 -5.95
N ASN A 16 -8.51 -12.90 -5.42
CA ASN A 16 -8.54 -11.45 -5.61
C ASN A 16 -7.54 -10.93 -6.67
N ALA A 17 -6.67 -11.77 -7.24
CA ALA A 17 -5.63 -11.31 -8.16
C ALA A 17 -6.22 -10.60 -9.39
N TRP A 18 -7.35 -11.10 -9.91
CA TRP A 18 -8.06 -10.48 -11.04
C TRP A 18 -8.45 -9.02 -10.77
N LYS A 19 -8.77 -8.65 -9.52
CA LYS A 19 -9.12 -7.27 -9.15
C LYS A 19 -7.92 -6.36 -9.33
N THR A 20 -6.73 -6.81 -8.92
CA THR A 20 -5.47 -6.09 -9.10
C THR A 20 -5.21 -5.80 -10.58
N TYR A 21 -5.43 -6.78 -11.47
CA TYR A 21 -5.28 -6.57 -12.91
C TYR A 21 -6.39 -5.70 -13.51
N ALA A 22 -7.63 -5.83 -13.04
CA ALA A 22 -8.72 -4.95 -13.48
C ALA A 22 -8.40 -3.47 -13.19
N TYR A 23 -7.84 -3.16 -12.02
CA TYR A 23 -7.35 -1.81 -11.69
C TYR A 23 -6.25 -1.35 -12.63
N PHE A 24 -5.29 -2.22 -12.96
CA PHE A 24 -4.21 -1.89 -13.91
C PHE A 24 -4.74 -1.45 -15.28
N PHE A 25 -5.84 -2.06 -15.75
CA PHE A 25 -6.50 -1.70 -17.01
C PHE A 25 -7.50 -0.54 -16.91
N GLY A 26 -7.63 0.08 -15.73
CA GLY A 26 -8.43 1.27 -15.53
C GLY A 26 -9.88 1.02 -15.10
N ALA A 27 -10.19 -0.15 -14.53
CA ALA A 27 -11.44 -0.30 -13.79
C ALA A 27 -11.47 0.74 -12.66
N PRO A 28 -12.47 1.64 -12.60
CA PRO A 28 -12.54 2.65 -11.55
C PRO A 28 -12.67 1.98 -10.18
N ALA A 29 -12.13 2.61 -9.13
CA ALA A 29 -12.46 2.23 -7.77
C ALA A 29 -13.94 2.54 -7.53
N ILE A 30 -14.79 1.51 -7.68
CA ILE A 30 -16.27 1.55 -7.59
C ILE A 30 -16.79 2.04 -6.22
N ARG A 31 -15.97 2.57 -5.30
CA ARG A 31 -16.39 2.78 -3.89
C ARG A 31 -16.21 4.15 -3.25
N ASP A 32 -15.77 5.18 -3.96
CA ASP A 32 -15.69 6.53 -3.36
C ASP A 32 -16.63 7.57 -3.98
N GLU A 33 -17.18 7.32 -5.17
CA GLU A 33 -18.10 8.27 -5.84
C GLU A 33 -19.47 8.36 -5.15
N THR A 34 -19.92 7.29 -4.48
CA THR A 34 -21.24 7.24 -3.84
C THR A 34 -21.22 7.68 -2.37
N ALA A 35 -20.04 7.70 -1.73
CA ALA A 35 -19.88 8.07 -0.32
C ALA A 35 -19.50 9.55 -0.14
N MET A 36 -18.87 10.16 -1.16
CA MET A 36 -18.61 11.58 -1.20
C MET A 36 -19.74 12.26 -1.97
N GLY A 37 -20.53 13.11 -1.30
CA GLY A 37 -21.51 13.97 -1.98
C GLY A 37 -20.88 14.73 -3.16
N GLY A 38 -21.71 15.23 -4.08
CA GLY A 38 -21.29 15.70 -5.42
C GLY A 38 -20.02 16.54 -5.48
N GLU A 39 -19.78 17.43 -4.51
CA GLU A 39 -18.56 18.25 -4.46
C GLU A 39 -17.27 17.47 -4.14
N GLY A 40 -17.33 16.45 -3.29
CA GLY A 40 -16.18 15.62 -2.94
C GLY A 40 -15.76 14.68 -4.07
N ALA A 41 -16.75 14.11 -4.79
CA ALA A 41 -16.52 13.33 -6.00
C ALA A 41 -15.98 14.20 -7.15
N LEU A 42 -16.48 15.42 -7.32
CA LEU A 42 -15.96 16.39 -8.30
C LEU A 42 -14.52 16.81 -7.97
N ARG A 43 -14.19 17.02 -6.69
CA ARG A 43 -12.83 17.42 -6.26
C ARG A 43 -11.82 16.28 -6.43
N SER A 44 -12.20 15.04 -6.13
CA SER A 44 -11.33 13.88 -6.37
C SER A 44 -11.13 13.63 -7.87
N GLN A 45 -12.18 13.71 -8.68
CA GLN A 45 -12.06 13.64 -10.14
C GLN A 45 -11.22 14.79 -10.71
N LYS A 46 -11.34 16.00 -10.18
CA LYS A 46 -10.50 17.14 -10.59
C LYS A 46 -9.02 16.90 -10.31
N LEU A 47 -8.67 16.45 -9.09
CA LEU A 47 -7.29 16.08 -8.72
C LEU A 47 -6.74 14.90 -9.53
N LEU A 48 -7.58 13.90 -9.86
CA LEU A 48 -7.22 12.79 -10.73
C LEU A 48 -6.98 13.24 -12.18
N ASN A 49 -7.65 14.30 -12.62
CA ASN A 49 -7.57 14.85 -13.97
C ASN A 49 -6.50 15.93 -14.15
N ASP A 50 -5.71 16.26 -13.12
CA ASP A 50 -4.56 17.17 -13.21
C ASP A 50 -3.33 16.51 -13.90
N THR A 51 -3.47 15.28 -14.38
CA THR A 51 -2.41 14.59 -15.14
C THR A 51 -2.34 15.13 -16.57
N SER A 52 -1.16 15.66 -16.96
CA SER A 52 -0.93 16.19 -18.30
C SER A 52 -1.24 15.17 -19.40
N ALA A 53 -1.60 15.65 -20.60
CA ALA A 53 -1.86 14.76 -21.74
C ALA A 53 -0.66 13.86 -22.06
N ASP A 54 0.56 14.37 -21.88
CA ASP A 54 1.81 13.65 -22.14
C ASP A 54 2.01 12.51 -21.15
N LEU A 55 1.79 12.78 -19.85
CA LEU A 55 1.85 11.75 -18.81
C LEU A 55 0.79 10.67 -19.01
N ARG A 56 -0.42 11.03 -19.47
CA ARG A 56 -1.46 10.06 -19.82
C ARG A 56 -1.07 9.18 -21.01
N ARG A 57 -0.40 9.74 -22.03
CA ARG A 57 0.12 8.95 -23.16
C ARG A 57 1.23 8.01 -22.73
N ALA A 58 2.18 8.50 -21.94
CA ALA A 58 3.26 7.69 -21.37
C ALA A 58 2.71 6.50 -20.55
N ALA A 59 1.76 6.75 -19.64
CA ALA A 59 1.14 5.69 -18.85
C ALA A 59 0.42 4.62 -19.69
N ARG A 60 -0.21 5.02 -20.81
CA ARG A 60 -0.81 4.06 -21.76
C ARG A 60 0.25 3.25 -22.50
N GLN A 61 1.36 3.87 -22.89
CA GLN A 61 2.48 3.18 -23.53
C GLN A 61 3.11 2.16 -22.57
N ASP A 62 3.36 2.56 -21.32
CA ASP A 62 3.89 1.67 -20.27
C ASP A 62 2.97 0.46 -20.05
N ARG A 63 1.65 0.68 -20.06
CA ARG A 63 0.68 -0.41 -19.97
C ARG A 63 0.86 -1.44 -21.08
N TRP A 64 1.05 -0.99 -22.33
CA TRP A 64 1.27 -1.89 -23.46
C TRP A 64 2.61 -2.60 -23.38
N TRP A 65 3.66 -1.95 -22.87
CA TRP A 65 4.93 -2.61 -22.59
C TRP A 65 4.80 -3.72 -21.55
N VAL A 66 4.03 -3.51 -20.50
CA VAL A 66 3.74 -4.55 -19.50
C VAL A 66 2.98 -5.71 -20.16
N VAL A 67 1.94 -5.43 -20.96
CA VAL A 67 1.21 -6.49 -21.68
C VAL A 67 2.15 -7.28 -22.60
N ALA A 68 2.98 -6.59 -23.38
CA ALA A 68 3.95 -7.22 -24.25
C ALA A 68 4.92 -8.11 -23.47
N ALA A 69 5.46 -7.64 -22.34
CA ALA A 69 6.33 -8.43 -21.48
C ALA A 69 5.63 -9.66 -20.90
N GLN A 70 4.38 -9.51 -20.43
CA GLN A 70 3.59 -10.61 -19.86
C GLN A 70 3.19 -11.68 -20.88
N LEU A 71 3.19 -11.36 -22.17
CA LEU A 71 3.01 -12.33 -23.26
C LEU A 71 4.36 -12.90 -23.75
N ALA A 72 5.40 -12.07 -23.83
CA ALA A 72 6.70 -12.45 -24.35
C ALA A 72 7.45 -13.42 -23.42
N LEU A 73 7.38 -13.22 -22.10
CA LEU A 73 8.07 -14.09 -21.14
C LEU A 73 7.58 -15.55 -21.18
N PRO A 74 6.28 -15.87 -21.09
CA PRO A 74 5.84 -17.27 -21.21
C PRO A 74 6.11 -17.84 -22.59
N ALA A 75 6.00 -17.04 -23.66
CA ALA A 75 6.33 -17.48 -25.02
C ALA A 75 7.82 -17.82 -25.16
N ALA A 76 8.71 -17.02 -24.59
CA ALA A 76 10.14 -17.28 -24.55
C ALA A 76 10.47 -18.53 -23.72
N SER A 77 9.84 -18.70 -22.55
CA SER A 77 9.98 -19.92 -21.74
C SER A 77 9.55 -21.17 -22.49
N PHE A 78 8.44 -21.09 -23.25
CA PHE A 78 8.00 -22.17 -24.13
C PHE A 78 8.98 -22.40 -25.29
N GLY A 79 9.46 -21.35 -25.95
CA GLY A 79 10.42 -21.47 -27.06
C GLY A 79 11.75 -22.11 -26.65
N LEU A 80 12.22 -21.84 -25.42
CA LEU A 80 13.50 -22.36 -24.91
C LEU A 80 13.39 -23.75 -24.27
N GLY A 81 12.25 -24.09 -23.66
CA GLY A 81 12.11 -25.32 -22.86
C GLY A 81 10.84 -26.13 -23.13
N GLY A 82 10.09 -25.80 -24.18
CA GLY A 82 8.80 -26.41 -24.48
C GLY A 82 7.83 -26.32 -23.31
N TRP A 83 7.05 -27.39 -23.11
CA TRP A 83 6.08 -27.45 -22.00
C TRP A 83 6.75 -27.41 -20.61
N GLN A 84 7.99 -27.91 -20.49
CA GLN A 84 8.74 -27.85 -19.25
C GLN A 84 9.13 -26.42 -18.89
N GLY A 85 9.63 -25.64 -19.86
CA GLY A 85 9.94 -24.23 -19.68
C GLY A 85 8.69 -23.41 -19.33
N LEU A 86 7.56 -23.67 -20.01
CA LEU A 86 6.28 -23.03 -19.66
C LEU A 86 5.80 -23.42 -18.25
N ALA A 87 5.96 -24.68 -17.84
CA ALA A 87 5.64 -25.12 -16.48
C ALA A 87 6.54 -24.44 -15.43
N GLN A 88 7.83 -24.30 -15.69
CA GLN A 88 8.75 -23.55 -14.83
C GLN A 88 8.32 -22.08 -14.71
N TYR A 89 7.95 -21.42 -15.81
CA TYR A 89 7.40 -20.07 -15.76
C TYR A 89 6.11 -20.02 -14.92
N ALA A 90 5.19 -20.95 -15.12
CA ALA A 90 3.94 -20.99 -14.39
C ALA A 90 4.17 -21.14 -12.87
N VAL A 91 5.08 -22.03 -12.46
CA VAL A 91 5.35 -22.31 -11.04
C VAL A 91 6.23 -21.25 -10.39
N LEU A 92 7.26 -20.75 -11.07
CA LEU A 92 8.24 -19.82 -10.50
C LEU A 92 7.84 -18.35 -10.61
N TRP A 93 6.97 -18.01 -11.57
CA TRP A 93 6.54 -16.64 -11.82
C TRP A 93 5.04 -16.44 -11.65
N ALA A 94 4.21 -17.13 -12.45
CA ALA A 94 2.77 -16.85 -12.48
C ALA A 94 2.10 -17.20 -11.15
N LEU A 95 2.40 -18.37 -10.58
CA LEU A 95 1.79 -18.83 -9.34
C LEU A 95 2.13 -17.88 -8.16
N PRO A 96 3.40 -17.53 -7.85
CA PRO A 96 3.72 -16.56 -6.81
C PRO A 96 3.11 -15.19 -7.04
N LEU A 97 3.06 -14.72 -8.29
CA LEU A 97 2.44 -13.43 -8.64
C LEU A 97 0.94 -13.41 -8.31
N LEU A 98 0.23 -14.51 -8.62
CA LEU A 98 -1.21 -14.63 -8.41
C LEU A 98 -1.59 -14.95 -6.97
N THR A 99 -0.70 -15.58 -6.19
CA THR A 99 -1.03 -16.10 -4.85
C THR A 99 -0.25 -15.44 -3.73
N VAL A 100 1.09 -15.52 -3.75
CA VAL A 100 1.97 -15.08 -2.67
C VAL A 100 2.11 -13.57 -2.62
N LEU A 101 2.19 -12.90 -3.78
CA LEU A 101 2.41 -11.46 -3.83
C LEU A 101 1.16 -10.68 -3.36
N GLN A 102 -0.04 -11.21 -3.59
CA GLN A 102 -1.30 -10.55 -3.23
C GLN A 102 -1.41 -10.21 -1.72
N PRO A 103 -1.23 -11.15 -0.78
CA PRO A 103 -1.26 -10.86 0.65
C PRO A 103 -0.08 -10.00 1.10
N ILE A 104 1.12 -10.15 0.49
CA ILE A 104 2.29 -9.32 0.81
C ILE A 104 1.98 -7.85 0.51
N LEU A 105 1.50 -7.55 -0.70
CA LEU A 105 1.16 -6.19 -1.11
C LEU A 105 0.00 -5.63 -0.28
N ARG A 106 -1.02 -6.45 0.04
CA ARG A 106 -2.10 -6.00 0.94
C ARG A 106 -1.55 -5.64 2.32
N LEU A 107 -0.78 -6.54 2.93
CA LEU A 107 -0.28 -6.34 4.28
C LEU A 107 0.61 -5.11 4.33
N ARG A 108 1.49 -4.94 3.35
CA ARG A 108 2.31 -3.74 3.17
C ARG A 108 1.47 -2.46 3.08
N ALA A 109 0.49 -2.41 2.17
CA ALA A 109 -0.38 -1.24 2.01
C ALA A 109 -1.12 -0.89 3.30
N ILE A 110 -1.57 -1.89 4.06
CA ILE A 110 -2.22 -1.69 5.36
C ILE A 110 -1.21 -1.25 6.43
N CYS A 111 0.02 -1.74 6.42
CA CYS A 111 1.08 -1.24 7.32
C CYS A 111 1.44 0.22 7.06
N GLU A 112 1.32 0.66 5.82
CA GLU A 112 1.68 2.00 5.34
C GLU A 112 0.54 3.02 5.53
N HIS A 113 -0.72 2.61 5.34
CA HIS A 113 -1.87 3.54 5.37
C HIS A 113 -3.00 3.13 6.33
N GLY A 114 -2.96 1.93 6.89
CA GLY A 114 -3.98 1.40 7.78
C GLY A 114 -3.78 1.84 9.24
N ALA A 115 -4.91 2.08 9.93
CA ALA A 115 -4.96 2.43 11.35
C ALA A 115 -3.96 3.54 11.76
N VAL A 116 -3.78 4.52 10.88
CA VAL A 116 -3.00 5.72 11.15
C VAL A 116 -3.72 6.62 12.17
N THR A 117 -3.00 7.57 12.77
CA THR A 117 -3.51 8.41 13.86
C THR A 117 -4.49 9.47 13.39
N ASP A 118 -4.24 10.06 12.23
CA ASP A 118 -5.04 11.14 11.66
C ASP A 118 -4.85 11.16 10.13
N LEU A 119 -5.85 11.67 9.41
CA LEU A 119 -5.82 11.82 7.94
C LEU A 119 -5.69 13.28 7.51
N GLY A 120 -5.76 14.24 8.45
CA GLY A 120 -5.68 15.67 8.18
C GLY A 120 -4.28 16.19 7.88
N SER A 121 -3.23 15.42 8.16
CA SER A 121 -1.84 15.82 7.92
C SER A 121 -1.07 14.77 7.09
N PRO A 122 -0.20 15.20 6.16
CA PRO A 122 0.74 14.29 5.47
C PRO A 122 1.64 13.50 6.43
N LEU A 123 1.96 14.06 7.60
CA LEU A 123 2.82 13.42 8.61
C LEU A 123 2.14 12.26 9.34
N THR A 124 0.82 12.21 9.31
CA THR A 124 0.01 11.22 10.04
C THR A 124 -0.79 10.33 9.10
N ALA A 125 -1.10 10.76 7.87
CA ALA A 125 -1.92 10.00 6.91
C ALA A 125 -1.20 8.78 6.27
N ALA A 126 0.12 8.70 6.42
CA ALA A 126 0.95 7.58 5.96
C ALA A 126 2.01 7.26 7.01
N ARG A 127 2.46 6.00 7.05
CA ARG A 127 3.38 5.48 8.07
C ARG A 127 4.70 5.03 7.48
N SER A 128 5.78 5.35 8.19
CA SER A 128 7.07 4.68 8.02
C SER A 128 7.29 3.61 9.09
N ASN A 129 7.56 2.40 8.63
CA ASN A 129 7.81 1.25 9.50
C ASN A 129 9.32 1.11 9.72
N LEU A 130 9.75 1.04 10.97
CA LEU A 130 11.15 0.82 11.31
C LEU A 130 11.50 -0.64 11.02
N THR A 131 12.65 -0.84 10.38
CA THR A 131 13.11 -2.15 9.88
C THR A 131 14.53 -2.50 10.38
N GLY A 132 14.94 -1.83 11.46
CA GLY A 132 16.22 -2.05 12.17
C GLY A 132 16.00 -2.46 13.62
N PRO A 133 16.99 -2.24 14.51
CA PRO A 133 16.84 -2.45 15.95
C PRO A 133 15.57 -1.77 16.47
N ALA A 134 14.72 -2.53 17.16
CA ALA A 134 13.45 -2.02 17.66
C ALA A 134 13.67 -1.01 18.80
N LYS A 135 12.83 0.03 18.86
CA LYS A 135 12.86 1.04 19.93
C LYS A 135 12.56 0.41 21.30
N SER A 136 11.78 -0.67 21.33
CA SER A 136 11.47 -1.41 22.56
C SER A 136 12.68 -2.14 23.17
N GLY A 137 13.76 -2.33 22.40
CA GLY A 137 14.92 -3.14 22.79
C GLY A 137 14.66 -4.64 22.84
N ARG A 138 13.42 -5.12 22.61
CA ARG A 138 13.08 -6.54 22.66
C ARG A 138 13.62 -7.25 21.42
N ALA A 139 14.33 -8.36 21.64
CA ALA A 139 14.89 -9.17 20.54
C ALA A 139 13.82 -9.65 19.55
N ALA A 140 12.63 -10.02 20.05
CA ALA A 140 11.51 -10.43 19.21
C ALA A 140 11.00 -9.31 18.27
N ASP A 141 10.96 -8.07 18.76
CA ASP A 141 10.53 -6.92 17.96
C ASP A 141 11.60 -6.56 16.90
N THR A 142 12.89 -6.65 17.26
CA THR A 142 13.98 -6.48 16.31
C THR A 142 13.95 -7.55 15.21
N LEU A 143 13.74 -8.81 15.58
CA LEU A 143 13.58 -9.89 14.61
C LEU A 143 12.40 -9.62 13.67
N LEU A 144 11.26 -9.18 14.21
CA LEU A 144 10.09 -8.83 13.40
C LEU A 144 10.38 -7.69 12.43
N ASN A 145 11.07 -6.63 12.86
CA ASN A 145 11.50 -5.51 12.01
C ASN A 145 12.42 -5.99 10.87
N LEU A 146 13.38 -6.86 11.16
CA LEU A 146 14.32 -7.41 10.17
C LEU A 146 13.62 -8.33 9.17
N LEU A 147 12.71 -9.20 9.62
CA LEU A 147 11.88 -10.02 8.73
C LEU A 147 10.98 -9.14 7.85
N GLY A 148 10.39 -8.10 8.44
CA GLY A 148 9.60 -7.10 7.71
C GLY A 148 10.41 -6.40 6.62
N ARG A 149 11.69 -6.10 6.87
CA ARG A 149 12.61 -5.53 5.87
C ARG A 149 12.72 -6.40 4.62
N ALA A 150 12.88 -7.71 4.81
CA ALA A 150 13.08 -8.64 3.70
C ALA A 150 11.77 -8.94 2.95
N LEU A 151 10.68 -9.15 3.70
CA LEU A 151 9.44 -9.71 3.14
C LEU A 151 8.42 -8.64 2.73
N LEU A 152 8.30 -7.55 3.49
CA LEU A 152 7.28 -6.52 3.29
C LEU A 152 7.85 -5.24 2.71
N PHE A 153 9.08 -4.89 3.09
CA PHE A 153 9.66 -3.59 2.75
C PHE A 153 11.07 -3.67 2.12
N PRO A 154 11.25 -4.45 1.04
CA PRO A 154 12.53 -4.46 0.34
C PRO A 154 12.83 -3.07 -0.26
N HIS A 155 14.11 -2.79 -0.53
CA HIS A 155 14.53 -1.54 -1.19
C HIS A 155 14.13 -0.24 -0.46
N HIS A 156 14.09 -0.25 0.87
CA HIS A 156 13.83 0.93 1.71
C HIS A 156 12.43 1.56 1.55
N VAL A 157 11.50 0.82 0.97
CA VAL A 157 10.11 1.27 0.81
C VAL A 157 9.35 1.35 2.14
N ASN A 158 9.96 0.89 3.24
CA ASN A 158 9.47 1.12 4.59
C ASN A 158 9.42 2.61 4.97
N HIS A 159 10.21 3.45 4.29
CA HIS A 159 10.20 4.91 4.41
C HIS A 159 9.09 5.53 3.55
N HIS A 160 7.86 5.05 3.74
CA HIS A 160 6.74 5.41 2.90
C HIS A 160 6.23 6.83 3.18
N LEU A 161 6.25 7.26 4.45
CA LEU A 161 5.93 8.64 4.81
C LEU A 161 6.85 9.62 4.08
N GLU A 162 8.15 9.36 4.06
CA GLU A 162 9.16 10.19 3.41
C GLU A 162 8.94 10.24 1.90
N HIS A 163 8.54 9.12 1.29
CA HIS A 163 8.13 9.09 -0.11
C HIS A 163 6.91 9.99 -0.37
N HIS A 164 5.90 9.99 0.50
CA HIS A 164 4.75 10.91 0.36
C HIS A 164 5.16 12.38 0.50
N LEU A 165 6.08 12.70 1.42
CA LEU A 165 6.57 14.07 1.59
C LEU A 165 7.43 14.53 0.41
N TYR A 166 8.25 13.64 -0.14
CA TYR A 166 9.18 13.95 -1.24
C TYR A 166 9.20 12.83 -2.30
N PRO A 167 8.15 12.71 -3.14
CA PRO A 167 8.03 11.60 -4.10
C PRO A 167 9.14 11.53 -5.15
N ALA A 168 9.79 12.67 -5.42
CA ALA A 168 10.91 12.76 -6.35
C ALA A 168 12.22 12.17 -5.81
N VAL A 169 12.32 11.90 -4.50
CA VAL A 169 13.51 11.30 -3.91
C VAL A 169 13.52 9.79 -4.20
N PRO A 170 14.56 9.26 -4.84
CA PRO A 170 14.61 7.85 -5.16
C PRO A 170 14.75 7.00 -3.89
N HIS A 171 14.19 5.78 -3.94
CA HIS A 171 14.07 4.90 -2.77
C HIS A 171 15.39 4.65 -2.02
N TYR A 172 16.52 4.56 -2.74
CA TYR A 172 17.84 4.35 -2.14
C TYR A 172 18.37 5.55 -1.34
N HIS A 173 17.78 6.75 -1.49
CA HIS A 173 18.07 7.93 -0.68
C HIS A 173 17.08 8.14 0.47
N LEU A 174 15.97 7.40 0.54
CA LEU A 174 14.98 7.55 1.61
C LEU A 174 15.55 7.34 3.03
N PRO A 175 16.47 6.40 3.29
CA PRO A 175 17.10 6.29 4.61
C PRO A 175 17.92 7.53 5.00
N ARG A 176 18.53 8.21 4.03
CA ARG A 176 19.23 9.48 4.26
C ARG A 176 18.22 10.60 4.53
N LEU A 177 17.14 10.66 3.77
CA LEU A 177 16.06 11.62 3.98
C LEU A 177 15.43 11.47 5.36
N HIS A 178 15.10 10.23 5.77
CA HIS A 178 14.58 9.93 7.11
C HIS A 178 15.44 10.53 8.22
N ARG A 179 16.76 10.29 8.15
CA ARG A 179 17.72 10.81 9.14
C ARG A 179 17.75 12.34 9.16
N LEU A 180 17.69 12.99 8.00
CA LEU A 180 17.68 14.46 7.92
C LEU A 180 16.39 15.05 8.48
N LEU A 181 15.23 14.45 8.18
CA LEU A 181 13.94 14.88 8.71
C LEU A 181 13.87 14.68 10.24
N ALA A 182 14.35 13.54 10.73
CA ALA A 182 14.45 13.26 12.16
C ALA A 182 15.37 14.25 12.88
N ALA A 183 16.56 14.53 12.33
CA ALA A 183 17.52 15.47 12.92
C ALA A 183 16.99 16.91 12.99
N LYS A 184 16.03 17.26 12.12
CA LYS A 184 15.36 18.57 12.09
C LYS A 184 14.08 18.60 12.93
N GLY A 185 13.72 17.52 13.62
CA GLY A 185 12.48 17.42 14.40
C GLY A 185 11.20 17.33 13.56
N VAL A 186 11.30 17.16 12.23
CA VAL A 186 10.13 17.12 11.33
C VAL A 186 9.28 15.87 11.55
N LEU A 187 9.91 14.77 11.99
CA LEU A 187 9.22 13.52 12.26
C LEU A 187 8.65 13.44 13.68
N ASP A 188 8.74 14.50 14.47
CA ASP A 188 8.18 14.54 15.82
C ASP A 188 6.65 14.53 15.73
N GLY A 189 6.03 13.49 16.29
CA GLY A 189 4.59 13.26 16.19
C GLY A 189 4.12 12.65 14.87
N ALA A 190 5.02 12.35 13.93
CA ALA A 190 4.69 11.66 12.70
C ALA A 190 4.40 10.16 12.92
N GLU A 191 3.74 9.51 11.96
CA GLU A 191 3.51 8.06 11.99
C GLU A 191 4.80 7.28 11.65
N VAL A 192 5.72 7.21 12.60
CA VAL A 192 6.95 6.40 12.53
C VAL A 192 6.96 5.36 13.65
N ARG A 193 6.87 4.07 13.30
CA ARG A 193 6.63 2.99 14.29
C ARG A 193 7.46 1.74 14.04
N ASP A 194 7.73 0.99 15.11
CA ASP A 194 8.16 -0.41 14.98
C ASP A 194 7.03 -1.26 14.38
N LEU A 195 7.40 -2.32 13.67
CA LEU A 195 6.41 -3.18 13.02
C LEU A 195 5.50 -3.89 14.04
N SER A 196 5.99 -4.15 15.25
CA SER A 196 5.20 -4.74 16.33
C SER A 196 4.08 -3.82 16.81
N ASP A 197 4.30 -2.49 16.84
CA ASP A 197 3.27 -1.51 17.17
C ASP A 197 2.26 -1.38 16.03
N THR A 198 2.74 -1.38 14.78
CA THR A 198 1.88 -1.38 13.60
C THR A 198 0.94 -2.58 13.62
N PHE A 199 1.47 -3.80 13.81
CA PHE A 199 0.64 -5.00 13.89
C PHE A 199 -0.34 -4.95 15.06
N ARG A 200 0.09 -4.51 16.25
CA ARG A 200 -0.84 -4.35 17.38
C ARG A 200 -2.03 -3.45 17.03
N ARG A 201 -1.81 -2.36 16.30
CA ARG A 201 -2.88 -1.46 15.83
C ARG A 201 -3.77 -2.09 14.76
N LEU A 202 -3.17 -2.72 13.75
CA LEU A 202 -3.91 -3.30 12.63
C LEU A 202 -4.82 -4.46 13.05
N PHE A 203 -4.36 -5.22 14.04
CA PHE A 203 -5.06 -6.38 14.53
C PHE A 203 -5.97 -6.04 15.71
N ALA A 204 -5.83 -4.87 16.35
CA ALA A 204 -6.70 -4.44 17.44
C ALA A 204 -8.21 -4.63 17.12
N PRO A 205 -9.04 -4.97 18.13
CA PRO A 205 -10.48 -4.96 17.96
C PRO A 205 -10.93 -3.61 17.40
N ARG A 206 -11.81 -3.64 16.40
CA ARG A 206 -12.37 -2.41 15.84
C ARG A 206 -13.13 -1.71 16.98
N PRO A 207 -12.87 -0.42 17.26
CA PRO A 207 -13.68 0.32 18.21
C PRO A 207 -15.15 0.19 17.80
N ALA A 208 -16.03 -0.05 18.78
CA ALA A 208 -17.46 0.06 18.54
C ALA A 208 -17.71 1.45 17.91
N HIS A 209 -18.47 1.51 16.82
CA HIS A 209 -18.79 2.77 16.15
C HIS A 209 -19.31 3.71 17.22
N ARG A 210 -18.58 4.79 17.51
CA ARG A 210 -19.06 5.81 18.45
C ARG A 210 -20.36 6.32 17.82
N ALA A 211 -21.49 6.12 18.50
CA ALA A 211 -22.75 6.69 18.03
C ALA A 211 -22.51 8.19 17.82
N ALA A 212 -23.07 8.75 16.75
CA ALA A 212 -23.03 10.18 16.54
C ALA A 212 -23.52 10.87 17.83
N PRO A 213 -22.84 11.93 18.30
CA PRO A 213 -23.32 12.67 19.47
C PRO A 213 -24.79 13.05 19.23
N PRO A 214 -25.67 12.88 20.24
CA PRO A 214 -27.07 13.22 20.07
C PRO A 214 -27.18 14.68 19.61
N THR A 215 -27.89 14.90 18.51
CA THR A 215 -28.28 16.25 18.09
C THR A 215 -29.08 16.87 19.23
N LEU A 216 -28.53 17.90 19.86
CA LEU A 216 -29.26 18.68 20.87
C LEU A 216 -30.47 19.31 20.16
N PRO A 217 -31.72 19.04 20.58
CA PRO A 217 -32.87 19.74 20.05
C PRO A 217 -32.84 21.19 20.55
N GLY A 218 -32.84 22.16 19.64
CA GLY A 218 -33.23 23.53 19.96
C GLY A 218 -32.19 24.64 19.82
N ALA A 219 -31.30 24.61 18.81
CA ALA A 219 -30.66 25.84 18.36
C ALA A 219 -31.47 26.44 17.20
N SER A 220 -32.56 27.12 17.54
CA SER A 220 -33.17 28.13 16.67
C SER A 220 -32.17 29.26 16.48
N THR A 221 -31.67 29.43 15.27
CA THR A 221 -30.93 30.62 14.84
C THR A 221 -31.84 31.85 14.80
N PRO A 222 -31.44 33.01 15.35
CA PRO A 222 -31.99 34.29 14.92
C PRO A 222 -31.53 34.64 13.50
#